data_AF-A0A937I0U1-F1
#
_entry.id   AF-A0A937I0U1-F1
#
_cell.length_a   1.000
_cell.length_b   1.000
_cell.length_c   1.000
_cell.angle_alpha   90.00
_cell.angle_beta   90.00
_cell.angle_gamma   90.00
#
_symmetry.space_group_name_H-M   'P 1'
#
loop_
_entity.id
_entity.type
_entity.pdbx_description
1 polymer ?
#
loop_
_entity_poly.entity_id
_entity_poly.type
_entity_poly.pdbx_seq_one_letter_code
_entity_poly.pdbx_strand_id
1 'polypeptide(L)'
;MAGLSNRLLAGIMLALVICSILVYSGTDDHELLNWDDRSYVTNNPWVTNPNPSNLIDMFTGSRMANWHPLTWLSYVPEYALCADNASCYKFSNAVLHGLNGFLVAILVMLVVLKLGIQPAPVLEKSKRWPTMTSVTLAGVAAALLFVVHPQHVESVTWIAERKDLLCALFYFAALIAYLTASRSTYLKTYGWSFLFFVLALMSKSMAVSLPLSLMLFDVCLRRQQVTEQGVAGAIKFLFIEKLPFILIMLIAMAVTLATQSASEYAPVGFVGRLTFFVAGIEHYAISFLLPIGLSPFYPAAIAGINGLGVLTLLLFGSLLAWSLFRLANSRIAQAVSLVLLFFLLSLAPVSGLVPIGEHAFADRYSYIPLVGFYGMAGYLWACWQQGVPRNPLPVLALLVCCTLLAVQSARYKQVWRNDLDFWSTIVEEFPTQAAMPIDNLANAQAVAGDYERAISSYRRSIAVQPSQALPYINLAGIYDFTDKSEQALAVLNEGLAINPDNTALLSRTGRALVERGELNAAQVLLERALSLNPDLPDTLLSAGMLHQRAGRLEAALQVLARVPPSMPQHYQANLHILEILMSQQSEFAVAQLMEMVKVYGATPQLDQARQLLGR
;
A
#
# COMPACT_ATOMS: atom_id res chain seq x y z
N MET A 1 -3.79 -24.90 24.98
CA MET A 1 -3.39 -23.71 25.78
C MET A 1 -3.74 -23.80 27.25
N ALA A 2 -4.49 -24.82 27.72
CA ALA A 2 -4.66 -25.10 29.15
C ALA A 2 -3.28 -25.36 29.79
N GLY A 3 -2.70 -24.35 30.43
CA GLY A 3 -1.35 -24.39 31.00
C GLY A 3 -0.58 -23.07 30.92
N LEU A 4 -0.88 -22.19 29.95
CA LEU A 4 -0.30 -20.84 29.91
C LEU A 4 -1.15 -19.90 30.77
N SER A 5 -0.54 -19.30 31.80
CA SER A 5 -1.27 -18.32 32.62
C SER A 5 -1.61 -17.08 31.80
N ASN A 6 -2.80 -16.50 31.98
CA ASN A 6 -3.20 -15.25 31.32
C ASN A 6 -2.18 -14.12 31.55
N ARG A 7 -1.49 -14.13 32.70
CA ARG A 7 -0.40 -13.20 33.03
C ARG A 7 0.81 -13.34 32.10
N LEU A 8 1.20 -14.56 31.73
CA LEU A 8 2.29 -14.80 30.79
C LEU A 8 1.94 -14.27 29.40
N LEU A 9 0.73 -14.59 28.92
CA LEU A 9 0.27 -14.13 27.61
C LEU A 9 0.21 -12.60 27.54
N ALA A 10 -0.32 -11.95 28.58
CA ALA A 10 -0.31 -10.49 28.68
C ALA A 10 1.11 -9.91 28.70
N GLY A 11 2.04 -10.54 29.42
CA GLY A 11 3.45 -10.13 29.45
C GLY A 11 4.13 -10.26 28.08
N ILE A 12 3.90 -11.36 27.35
CA ILE A 12 4.42 -11.56 25.99
C ILE A 12 3.85 -10.50 25.04
N MET A 13 2.53 -10.26 25.10
CA MET A 13 1.87 -9.25 24.27
C MET A 13 2.48 -7.86 24.51
N LEU A 14 2.58 -7.44 25.78
CA LEU A 14 3.14 -6.15 26.14
C LEU A 14 4.60 -6.01 25.69
N ALA A 15 5.42 -7.05 25.88
CA ALA A 15 6.82 -7.04 25.47
C ALA A 15 6.98 -6.92 23.95
N LEU A 16 6.16 -7.61 23.16
CA LEU A 16 6.19 -7.52 21.69
C LEU A 16 5.70 -6.18 21.18
N VAL A 17 4.66 -5.61 21.80
CA VAL A 17 4.19 -4.24 21.48
C VAL A 17 5.27 -3.21 21.79
N ILE A 18 5.89 -3.28 22.97
CA ILE A 18 7.00 -2.38 23.32
C ILE A 18 8.19 -2.55 22.36
N CYS A 19 8.56 -3.80 22.03
CA CYS A 19 9.63 -4.07 21.07
C CYS A 19 9.35 -3.42 19.71
N SER A 20 8.13 -3.61 19.19
CA SER A 20 7.69 -2.98 17.94
C SER A 20 7.78 -1.45 18.02
N ILE A 21 7.22 -0.84 19.08
CA ILE A 21 7.31 0.61 19.28
C ILE A 21 8.76 1.07 19.30
N LEU A 22 9.67 0.38 19.99
CA LEU A 22 11.08 0.77 20.06
C LEU A 22 11.77 0.71 18.70
N VAL A 23 11.58 -0.35 17.91
CA VAL A 23 12.15 -0.49 16.55
C VAL A 23 11.65 0.63 15.64
N TYR A 24 10.37 0.96 15.73
CA TYR A 24 9.71 1.93 14.87
C TYR A 24 9.61 3.35 15.49
N SER A 25 10.23 3.60 16.64
CA SER A 25 10.29 4.92 17.32
C SER A 25 11.22 5.91 16.63
N GLY A 26 11.22 7.18 17.04
CA GLY A 26 12.07 8.21 16.44
C GLY A 26 11.60 8.57 15.04
N THR A 27 10.30 8.86 14.94
CA THR A 27 9.64 9.26 13.69
C THR A 27 9.05 10.68 13.78
N ASP A 28 9.54 11.49 14.72
CA ASP A 28 9.01 12.83 15.02
C ASP A 28 9.20 13.83 13.88
N ASP A 29 10.18 13.57 13.01
CA ASP A 29 10.53 14.35 11.83
C ASP A 29 10.09 13.68 10.51
N HIS A 30 9.20 12.69 10.60
CA HIS A 30 8.57 12.09 9.43
C HIS A 30 7.32 12.88 9.02
N GLU A 31 7.02 12.86 7.73
CA GLU A 31 5.93 13.57 7.09
C GLU A 31 4.91 12.61 6.47
N LEU A 32 3.75 13.15 6.08
CA LEU A 32 2.78 12.42 5.25
C LEU A 32 3.25 12.43 3.80
N LEU A 33 3.54 11.23 3.27
CA LEU A 33 4.03 11.07 1.91
C LEU A 33 2.99 11.47 0.86
N ASN A 34 3.46 12.09 -0.21
CA ASN A 34 2.67 12.52 -1.35
C ASN A 34 2.25 11.37 -2.28
N TRP A 35 2.76 10.15 -2.06
CA TRP A 35 2.33 8.95 -2.77
C TRP A 35 0.85 8.67 -2.50
N ASP A 36 0.50 8.24 -1.27
CA ASP A 36 -0.88 7.88 -0.90
C ASP A 36 -1.34 8.43 0.45
N ASP A 37 -0.45 8.76 1.38
CA ASP A 37 -0.84 9.03 2.79
C ASP A 37 -1.83 10.18 2.90
N ARG A 38 -1.57 11.28 2.17
CA ARG A 38 -2.47 12.44 2.12
C ARG A 38 -3.83 12.06 1.52
N SER A 39 -3.84 11.30 0.42
CA SER A 39 -5.07 10.82 -0.23
C SER A 39 -5.87 9.87 0.64
N TYR A 40 -5.20 9.15 1.53
CA TYR A 40 -5.82 8.23 2.47
C TYR A 40 -6.43 8.95 3.68
N VAL A 41 -5.74 9.96 4.20
CA VAL A 41 -6.05 10.59 5.49
C VAL A 41 -6.54 12.02 5.32
N THR A 42 -5.66 12.98 5.02
CA THR A 42 -5.96 14.42 5.08
C THR A 42 -6.83 14.92 3.94
N ASN A 43 -6.71 14.31 2.76
CA ASN A 43 -7.45 14.66 1.54
C ASN A 43 -8.61 13.68 1.27
N ASN A 44 -9.08 13.00 2.33
CA ASN A 44 -10.16 12.03 2.26
C ASN A 44 -11.38 12.52 3.04
N PRO A 45 -12.44 13.02 2.36
CA PRO A 45 -13.65 13.49 3.02
C PRO A 45 -14.33 12.43 3.89
N TRP A 46 -14.18 11.15 3.56
CA TRP A 46 -14.70 10.06 4.37
C TRP A 46 -14.06 10.05 5.77
N VAL A 47 -12.76 10.32 5.85
CA VAL A 47 -12.00 10.36 7.11
C VAL A 47 -12.15 11.70 7.82
N THR A 48 -12.05 12.81 7.08
CA THR A 48 -11.99 14.16 7.66
C THR A 48 -13.36 14.75 8.02
N ASN A 49 -14.45 14.22 7.46
CA ASN A 49 -15.82 14.64 7.76
C ASN A 49 -16.75 13.41 7.95
N PRO A 50 -16.70 12.75 9.12
CA PRO A 50 -17.48 11.53 9.37
C PRO A 50 -18.95 11.86 9.66
N ASN A 51 -19.74 12.02 8.60
CA ASN A 51 -21.19 12.12 8.64
C ASN A 51 -21.85 10.81 8.17
N PRO A 52 -23.17 10.60 8.38
CA PRO A 52 -23.83 9.36 8.02
C PRO A 52 -23.68 8.95 6.54
N SER A 53 -23.69 9.88 5.59
CA SER A 53 -23.51 9.56 4.17
C SER A 53 -22.09 9.09 3.89
N ASN A 54 -21.08 9.81 4.39
CA ASN A 54 -19.68 9.42 4.23
C ASN A 54 -19.38 8.05 4.89
N LEU A 55 -19.99 7.75 6.04
CA LEU A 55 -19.85 6.44 6.68
C LEU A 55 -20.51 5.32 5.86
N ILE A 56 -21.64 5.57 5.20
CA ILE A 56 -22.25 4.60 4.28
C ILE A 56 -21.37 4.42 3.05
N ASP A 57 -20.89 5.52 2.45
CA ASP A 57 -20.06 5.53 1.26
C ASP A 57 -18.74 4.77 1.43
N MET A 58 -18.16 4.75 2.64
CA MET A 58 -17.00 3.90 2.92
C MET A 58 -17.26 2.41 2.64
N PHE A 59 -18.48 1.93 2.92
CA PHE A 59 -18.85 0.52 2.82
C PHE A 59 -19.46 0.16 1.45
N THR A 60 -20.04 1.12 0.75
CA THR A 60 -20.70 0.91 -0.56
C THR A 60 -19.85 1.36 -1.74
N GLY A 61 -18.95 2.32 -1.56
CA GLY A 61 -18.10 2.91 -2.59
C GLY A 61 -16.67 2.34 -2.63
N SER A 62 -15.89 2.80 -3.60
CA SER A 62 -14.45 2.52 -3.70
C SER A 62 -13.67 3.82 -3.88
N ARG A 63 -12.42 3.87 -3.40
CA ARG A 63 -11.51 5.02 -3.54
C ARG A 63 -10.10 4.51 -3.77
N MET A 64 -9.30 5.22 -4.55
CA MET A 64 -7.95 4.77 -4.93
C MET A 64 -7.97 3.36 -5.56
N ALA A 65 -8.97 3.05 -6.38
CA ALA A 65 -9.20 1.72 -6.99
C ALA A 65 -9.31 0.55 -5.98
N ASN A 66 -9.71 0.83 -4.73
CA ASN A 66 -9.80 -0.17 -3.68
C ASN A 66 -11.12 -0.11 -2.90
N TRP A 67 -11.60 -1.30 -2.49
CA TRP A 67 -12.65 -1.49 -1.48
C TRP A 67 -12.06 -2.05 -0.19
N HIS A 68 -11.90 -1.21 0.83
CA HIS A 68 -11.40 -1.59 2.16
C HIS A 68 -11.96 -0.68 3.27
N PRO A 69 -13.27 -0.74 3.55
CA PRO A 69 -13.95 0.15 4.49
C PRO A 69 -13.32 0.19 5.88
N LEU A 70 -12.84 -0.94 6.39
CA LEU A 70 -12.34 -1.02 7.75
C LEU A 70 -11.02 -0.25 7.91
N THR A 71 -10.21 -0.20 6.86
CA THR A 71 -9.01 0.64 6.81
C THR A 71 -9.38 2.12 6.91
N TRP A 72 -10.37 2.58 6.14
CA TRP A 72 -10.83 3.97 6.21
C TRP A 72 -11.42 4.33 7.55
N LEU A 73 -12.28 3.47 8.07
CA LEU A 73 -12.92 3.65 9.37
C LEU A 73 -11.88 3.73 10.49
N SER A 74 -10.77 3.00 10.39
CA SER A 74 -9.70 3.04 11.39
C SER A 74 -9.01 4.40 11.51
N TYR A 75 -8.99 5.21 10.45
CA TYR A 75 -8.39 6.54 10.48
C TYR A 75 -9.31 7.62 11.05
N VAL A 76 -10.63 7.41 11.07
CA VAL A 76 -11.60 8.42 11.57
C VAL A 76 -11.29 8.88 13.00
N PRO A 77 -11.23 8.00 14.01
CA PRO A 77 -10.96 8.44 15.38
C PRO A 77 -9.54 8.98 15.54
N GLU A 78 -8.61 8.51 14.72
CA GLU A 78 -7.22 8.92 14.81
C GLU A 78 -6.96 10.28 14.16
N TYR A 79 -7.60 10.59 13.03
CA TYR A 79 -7.56 11.92 12.42
C TYR A 79 -8.09 12.99 13.36
N ALA A 80 -9.13 12.68 14.14
CA ALA A 80 -9.62 13.58 15.17
C ALA A 80 -8.58 13.89 16.29
N LEU A 81 -7.58 13.01 16.48
CA LEU A 81 -6.54 13.16 17.49
C LEU A 81 -5.21 13.68 16.91
N CYS A 82 -4.86 13.24 15.71
CA CYS A 82 -3.55 13.39 15.10
C CYS A 82 -3.51 14.49 14.02
N ALA A 83 -4.63 14.81 13.38
CA ALA A 83 -4.71 15.71 12.22
C ALA A 83 -3.68 15.35 11.13
N ASP A 84 -2.66 16.17 10.93
CA ASP A 84 -1.58 16.00 9.93
C ASP A 84 -0.27 15.41 10.52
N ASN A 85 -0.25 15.07 11.81
CA ASN A 85 0.92 14.52 12.47
C ASN A 85 1.19 13.07 12.06
N ALA A 86 2.15 12.85 11.15
CA ALA A 86 2.52 11.54 10.64
C ALA A 86 3.02 10.56 11.72
N SER A 87 3.77 11.04 12.72
CA SER A 87 4.33 10.21 13.80
C SER A 87 3.24 9.53 14.61
N CYS A 88 2.10 10.21 14.79
CA CYS A 88 0.92 9.69 15.47
C CYS A 88 0.36 8.43 14.78
N TYR A 89 0.22 8.47 13.45
CA TYR A 89 -0.23 7.34 12.63
C TYR A 89 0.79 6.19 12.59
N LYS A 90 2.09 6.52 12.53
CA LYS A 90 3.17 5.52 12.55
C LYS A 90 3.25 4.81 13.92
N PHE A 91 2.96 5.51 15.01
CA PHE A 91 2.90 4.92 16.36
C PHE A 91 1.81 3.86 16.47
N SER A 92 0.58 4.16 16.05
CA SER A 92 -0.52 3.19 16.11
C SER A 92 -0.29 2.00 15.16
N ASN A 93 0.33 2.22 14.00
CA ASN A 93 0.81 1.13 13.15
C ASN A 93 1.84 0.25 13.86
N ALA A 94 2.81 0.82 14.57
CA ALA A 94 3.76 0.06 15.37
C ALA A 94 3.07 -0.77 16.48
N VAL A 95 2.01 -0.23 17.11
CA VAL A 95 1.19 -0.99 18.07
C VAL A 95 0.49 -2.17 17.38
N LEU A 96 -0.17 -1.94 16.24
CA LEU A 96 -0.82 -3.00 15.47
C LEU A 96 0.17 -4.08 15.02
N HIS A 97 1.39 -3.70 14.64
CA HIS A 97 2.46 -4.64 14.28
C HIS A 97 2.89 -5.50 15.47
N GLY A 98 3.03 -4.91 16.66
CA GLY A 98 3.32 -5.66 17.88
C GLY A 98 2.20 -6.62 18.29
N LEU A 99 0.93 -6.23 18.11
CA LEU A 99 -0.24 -7.11 18.30
C LEU A 99 -0.24 -8.26 17.29
N ASN A 100 0.12 -7.99 16.04
CA ASN A 100 0.32 -9.02 15.02
C ASN A 100 1.44 -9.99 15.41
N GLY A 101 2.57 -9.50 15.91
CA GLY A 101 3.64 -10.33 16.47
C GLY A 101 3.13 -11.24 17.58
N PHE A 102 2.27 -10.75 18.48
CA PHE A 102 1.64 -11.57 19.50
C PHE A 102 0.73 -12.67 18.93
N LEU A 103 -0.08 -12.37 17.91
CA LEU A 103 -0.88 -13.39 17.23
C LEU A 103 -0.01 -14.42 16.50
N VAL A 104 1.08 -14.00 15.85
CA VAL A 104 2.08 -14.90 15.27
C VAL A 104 2.66 -15.83 16.35
N ALA A 105 2.99 -15.31 17.53
CA ALA A 105 3.47 -16.12 18.64
C ALA A 105 2.47 -17.22 19.01
N ILE A 106 1.19 -16.87 19.16
CA ILE A 106 0.12 -17.83 19.48
C ILE A 106 -0.05 -18.85 18.36
N LEU A 107 -0.10 -18.40 17.10
CA LEU A 107 -0.29 -19.26 15.94
C LEU A 107 0.84 -20.30 15.85
N VAL A 108 2.09 -19.88 16.00
CA VAL A 108 3.25 -20.79 15.99
C VAL A 108 3.20 -21.76 17.17
N MET A 109 2.84 -21.31 18.38
CA MET A 109 2.65 -22.22 19.52
C MET A 109 1.61 -23.31 19.21
N LEU A 110 0.49 -22.95 18.57
CA LEU A 110 -0.56 -23.90 18.18
C LEU A 110 -0.07 -24.89 17.12
N VAL A 111 0.63 -24.40 16.09
CA VAL A 111 1.19 -25.23 15.01
C VAL A 111 2.20 -26.24 15.58
N VAL A 112 3.14 -25.78 16.41
CA VAL A 112 4.16 -26.63 17.05
C VAL A 112 3.51 -27.72 17.90
N LEU A 113 2.49 -27.38 18.70
CA LEU A 113 1.73 -28.37 19.49
C LEU A 113 0.99 -29.39 18.60
N LYS A 114 0.36 -28.93 17.52
CA LYS A 114 -0.39 -29.80 16.59
C LYS A 114 0.53 -30.71 15.78
N LEU A 115 1.76 -30.29 15.52
CA LEU A 115 2.82 -31.15 14.95
C LEU A 115 3.39 -32.15 15.97
N GLY A 116 2.86 -32.19 17.20
CA GLY A 116 3.16 -33.21 18.20
C GLY A 116 4.43 -32.95 19.01
N ILE A 117 4.94 -31.71 19.02
CA ILE A 117 6.04 -31.29 19.89
C ILE A 117 5.50 -31.08 21.31
N GLN A 118 6.04 -31.83 22.26
CA GLN A 118 5.67 -31.71 23.67
C GLN A 118 6.33 -30.48 24.30
N PRO A 119 5.61 -29.70 25.13
CA PRO A 119 6.20 -28.60 25.88
C PRO A 119 7.19 -29.12 26.92
N ALA A 120 8.48 -28.87 26.70
CA ALA A 120 9.53 -29.13 27.68
C ALA A 120 9.82 -27.84 28.46
N PRO A 121 9.95 -27.87 29.80
CA PRO A 121 10.31 -26.69 30.57
C PRO A 121 11.75 -26.27 30.25
N VAL A 122 11.94 -25.00 29.91
CA VAL A 122 13.26 -24.42 29.58
C VAL A 122 13.69 -23.43 30.65
N LEU A 123 12.80 -22.53 31.07
CA LEU A 123 13.00 -21.63 32.20
C LEU A 123 11.99 -21.98 33.29
N GLU A 124 12.48 -22.43 34.44
CA GLU A 124 11.65 -22.82 35.57
C GLU A 124 10.97 -21.61 36.21
N LYS A 125 9.80 -21.85 36.79
CA LYS A 125 9.00 -20.83 37.47
C LYS A 125 9.82 -20.19 38.60
N SER A 126 9.86 -18.87 38.62
CA SER A 126 10.35 -18.09 39.77
C SER A 126 9.18 -17.39 40.48
N LYS A 127 9.43 -16.75 41.62
CA LYS A 127 8.42 -15.90 42.30
C LYS A 127 7.86 -14.79 41.38
N ARG A 128 8.61 -14.36 40.36
CA ARG A 128 8.23 -13.28 39.42
C ARG A 128 7.74 -13.78 38.06
N TRP A 129 8.18 -14.94 37.59
CA TRP A 129 7.96 -15.38 36.20
C TRP A 129 7.39 -16.81 36.10
N PRO A 130 6.36 -17.05 35.27
CA PRO A 130 5.83 -18.39 35.02
C PRO A 130 6.80 -19.23 34.18
N THR A 131 6.67 -20.56 34.24
CA THR A 131 7.52 -21.49 33.48
C THR A 131 7.43 -21.21 31.98
N MET A 132 8.57 -21.00 31.32
CA MET A 132 8.62 -20.95 29.86
C MET A 132 8.96 -22.33 29.30
N THR A 133 8.20 -22.76 28.30
CA THR A 133 8.39 -24.05 27.63
C THR A 133 9.09 -23.87 26.28
N SER A 134 9.61 -24.96 25.72
CA SER A 134 10.15 -25.01 24.35
C SER A 134 9.16 -24.45 23.32
N VAL A 135 7.87 -24.76 23.48
CA VAL A 135 6.78 -24.24 22.64
C VAL A 135 6.60 -22.74 22.82
N THR A 136 6.64 -22.24 24.06
CA THR A 136 6.54 -20.81 24.34
C THR A 136 7.70 -20.04 23.73
N LEU A 137 8.92 -20.54 23.88
CA LEU A 137 10.11 -19.92 23.28
C LEU A 137 10.05 -19.95 21.76
N ALA A 138 9.60 -21.05 21.14
CA ALA A 138 9.41 -21.12 19.69
C ALA A 138 8.46 -20.04 19.16
N GLY A 139 7.32 -19.83 19.84
CA GLY A 139 6.37 -18.77 19.48
C GLY A 139 6.96 -17.37 19.66
N VAL A 140 7.61 -17.10 20.80
CA VAL A 140 8.24 -15.80 21.07
C VAL A 140 9.38 -15.52 20.09
N ALA A 141 10.17 -16.53 19.72
CA ALA A 141 11.26 -16.40 18.76
C ALA A 141 10.75 -16.03 17.36
N ALA A 142 9.75 -16.75 16.86
CA ALA A 142 9.12 -16.46 15.60
C ALA A 142 8.52 -15.04 15.58
N ALA A 143 7.86 -14.65 16.67
CA ALA A 143 7.28 -13.32 16.82
C ALA A 143 8.33 -12.21 16.90
N LEU A 144 9.46 -12.43 17.59
CA LEU A 144 10.54 -11.45 17.65
C LEU A 144 11.18 -11.27 16.28
N LEU A 145 11.49 -12.36 15.57
CA LEU A 145 12.01 -12.29 14.20
C LEU A 145 11.03 -11.54 13.29
N PHE A 146 9.73 -11.84 13.39
CA PHE A 146 8.69 -11.12 12.66
C PHE A 146 8.65 -9.62 13.00
N VAL A 147 8.65 -9.24 14.28
CA VAL A 147 8.52 -7.83 14.69
C VAL A 147 9.70 -6.97 14.26
N VAL A 148 10.90 -7.54 14.21
CA VAL A 148 12.14 -6.79 13.92
C VAL A 148 12.58 -6.85 12.47
N HIS A 149 11.88 -7.60 11.60
CA HIS A 149 12.33 -7.87 10.23
C HIS A 149 12.19 -6.66 9.29
N PRO A 150 13.21 -6.28 8.50
CA PRO A 150 13.16 -5.08 7.66
C PRO A 150 12.13 -5.13 6.52
N GLN A 151 11.79 -6.33 6.01
CA GLN A 151 10.74 -6.46 4.99
C GLN A 151 9.34 -6.01 5.47
N HIS A 152 9.14 -5.86 6.78
CA HIS A 152 7.87 -5.37 7.33
C HIS A 152 7.86 -3.85 7.56
N VAL A 153 8.99 -3.16 7.34
CA VAL A 153 9.09 -1.71 7.53
C VAL A 153 8.08 -0.95 6.70
N GLU A 154 7.86 -1.37 5.45
CA GLU A 154 6.87 -0.78 4.55
C GLU A 154 5.47 -0.84 5.17
N SER A 155 5.01 -2.02 5.59
CA SER A 155 3.67 -2.20 6.19
C SER A 155 3.48 -1.43 7.51
N VAL A 156 4.57 -1.11 8.23
CA VAL A 156 4.49 -0.40 9.53
C VAL A 156 4.64 1.12 9.36
N THR A 157 5.59 1.55 8.54
CA THR A 157 6.03 2.95 8.45
C THR A 157 5.24 3.74 7.40
N TRP A 158 4.77 3.06 6.36
CA TRP A 158 3.86 3.67 5.39
C TRP A 158 2.46 3.75 6.00
N ILE A 159 1.94 4.97 6.17
CA ILE A 159 0.67 5.15 6.87
C ILE A 159 -0.44 4.43 6.10
N ALA A 160 -0.57 4.69 4.80
CA ALA A 160 -1.57 4.07 3.93
C ALA A 160 -1.53 2.53 3.90
N GLU A 161 -0.41 1.90 4.28
CA GLU A 161 -0.28 0.45 4.36
C GLU A 161 -0.81 -0.16 5.66
N ARG A 162 -1.43 0.62 6.56
CA ARG A 162 -2.19 0.10 7.70
C ARG A 162 -3.14 -1.04 7.33
N LYS A 163 -3.68 -1.01 6.11
CA LYS A 163 -4.50 -2.09 5.54
C LYS A 163 -3.85 -3.48 5.71
N ASP A 164 -2.53 -3.60 5.57
CA ASP A 164 -1.81 -4.85 5.86
C ASP A 164 -1.89 -5.25 7.32
N LEU A 165 -1.63 -4.31 8.23
CA LEU A 165 -1.61 -4.58 9.66
C LEU A 165 -2.98 -5.01 10.17
N LEU A 166 -4.05 -4.36 9.70
CA LEU A 166 -5.43 -4.73 10.03
C LEU A 166 -5.82 -6.06 9.39
N CYS A 167 -5.50 -6.25 8.11
CA CYS A 167 -5.74 -7.51 7.42
C CYS A 167 -5.08 -8.67 8.16
N ALA A 168 -3.81 -8.56 8.49
CA ALA A 168 -3.07 -9.58 9.22
C ALA A 168 -3.62 -9.83 10.63
N LEU A 169 -4.04 -8.78 11.35
CA LEU A 169 -4.62 -8.90 12.69
C LEU A 169 -5.84 -9.82 12.66
N PHE A 170 -6.76 -9.55 11.73
CA PHE A 170 -7.96 -10.36 11.59
C PHE A 170 -7.67 -11.71 10.92
N TYR A 171 -6.73 -11.80 9.97
CA TYR A 171 -6.33 -13.05 9.34
C TYR A 171 -5.77 -14.05 10.35
N PHE A 172 -4.83 -13.62 11.20
CA PHE A 172 -4.25 -14.49 12.23
C PHE A 172 -5.25 -14.80 13.34
N ALA A 173 -6.09 -13.83 13.74
CA ALA A 173 -7.17 -14.09 14.69
C ALA A 173 -8.16 -15.15 14.17
N ALA A 174 -8.47 -15.12 12.87
CA ALA A 174 -9.31 -16.13 12.22
C ALA A 174 -8.66 -17.51 12.28
N LEU A 175 -7.38 -17.63 11.88
CA LEU A 175 -6.64 -18.90 11.97
C LEU A 175 -6.58 -19.45 13.40
N ILE A 176 -6.29 -18.59 14.38
CA ILE A 176 -6.22 -18.99 15.80
C ILE A 176 -7.59 -19.46 16.30
N ALA A 177 -8.66 -18.71 16.02
CA ALA A 177 -10.02 -19.10 16.39
C ALA A 177 -10.38 -20.45 15.77
N TYR A 178 -10.08 -20.65 14.49
CA TYR A 178 -10.33 -21.90 13.78
C TYR A 178 -9.55 -23.09 14.38
N LEU A 179 -8.27 -22.91 14.68
CA LEU A 179 -7.39 -23.98 15.18
C LEU A 179 -7.68 -24.38 16.62
N THR A 180 -8.19 -23.46 17.42
CA THR A 180 -8.57 -23.68 18.82
C THR A 180 -9.96 -24.28 18.98
N ALA A 181 -10.75 -24.36 17.91
CA ALA A 181 -12.08 -24.98 17.92
C ALA A 181 -12.06 -26.40 18.50
N SER A 182 -12.88 -26.63 19.52
CA SER A 182 -13.17 -27.94 20.10
C SER A 182 -14.60 -28.38 19.77
N ARG A 183 -14.93 -29.67 19.91
CA ARG A 183 -16.30 -30.17 19.67
C ARG A 183 -17.38 -29.36 20.42
N SER A 184 -17.11 -28.96 21.67
CA SER A 184 -18.06 -28.19 22.49
C SER A 184 -18.13 -26.70 22.17
N THR A 185 -17.11 -26.14 21.51
CA THR A 185 -17.02 -24.70 21.21
C THR A 185 -17.02 -24.40 19.71
N TYR A 186 -17.24 -25.41 18.88
CA TYR A 186 -17.05 -25.36 17.43
C TYR A 186 -17.85 -24.23 16.78
N LEU A 187 -19.16 -24.15 17.00
CA LEU A 187 -20.01 -23.10 16.41
C LEU A 187 -19.54 -21.69 16.77
N LYS A 188 -19.15 -21.47 18.03
CA LYS A 188 -18.67 -20.17 18.51
C LYS A 188 -17.32 -19.80 17.88
N THR A 189 -16.35 -20.71 17.92
CA THR A 189 -14.99 -20.48 17.40
C THR A 189 -14.95 -20.38 15.88
N TYR A 190 -15.78 -21.18 15.19
CA TYR A 190 -16.02 -21.08 13.75
C TYR A 190 -16.69 -19.75 13.39
N GLY A 191 -17.71 -19.31 14.14
CA GLY A 191 -18.36 -18.02 13.95
C GLY A 191 -17.38 -16.84 14.12
N TRP A 192 -16.51 -16.88 15.14
CA TRP A 192 -15.44 -15.89 15.29
C TRP A 192 -14.44 -15.93 14.14
N SER A 193 -14.02 -17.11 13.68
CA SER A 193 -13.14 -17.24 12.52
C SER A 193 -13.77 -16.63 11.26
N PHE A 194 -15.07 -16.81 11.05
CA PHE A 194 -15.78 -16.25 9.92
C PHE A 194 -15.92 -14.73 10.02
N LEU A 195 -16.26 -14.21 11.20
CA LEU A 195 -16.31 -12.76 11.43
C LEU A 195 -14.95 -12.10 11.17
N PHE A 196 -13.87 -12.66 11.73
CA PHE A 196 -12.53 -12.13 11.49
C PHE A 196 -12.12 -12.23 10.03
N PHE A 197 -12.52 -13.27 9.30
CA PHE A 197 -12.30 -13.34 7.86
C PHE A 197 -12.96 -12.17 7.11
N VAL A 198 -14.22 -11.84 7.41
CA VAL A 198 -14.92 -10.71 6.80
C VAL A 198 -14.22 -9.39 7.13
N LEU A 199 -13.80 -9.19 8.38
CA LEU A 199 -13.05 -7.99 8.79
C LEU A 199 -11.68 -7.90 8.09
N ALA A 200 -11.01 -9.03 7.86
CA ALA A 200 -9.76 -9.07 7.11
C ALA A 200 -9.97 -8.63 5.65
N LEU A 201 -11.02 -9.14 4.98
CA LEU A 201 -11.39 -8.73 3.62
C LEU A 201 -11.74 -7.25 3.52
N MET A 202 -12.45 -6.72 4.52
CA MET A 202 -12.77 -5.29 4.62
C MET A 202 -11.56 -4.41 4.93
N SER A 203 -10.42 -5.01 5.31
CA SER A 203 -9.15 -4.31 5.52
C SER A 203 -8.27 -4.35 4.27
N LYS A 204 -8.14 -5.52 3.64
CA LYS A 204 -7.40 -5.71 2.38
C LYS A 204 -7.88 -6.95 1.63
N SER A 205 -7.97 -6.84 0.30
CA SER A 205 -8.40 -7.95 -0.58
C SER A 205 -7.51 -9.19 -0.52
N MET A 206 -6.25 -9.06 -0.08
CA MET A 206 -5.32 -10.19 0.10
C MET A 206 -5.88 -11.31 1.02
N ALA A 207 -6.82 -10.98 1.91
CA ALA A 207 -7.46 -11.96 2.79
C ALA A 207 -8.26 -13.06 2.05
N VAL A 208 -8.54 -12.91 0.74
CA VAL A 208 -9.16 -13.98 -0.09
C VAL A 208 -8.38 -15.30 -0.06
N SER A 209 -7.12 -15.30 0.35
CA SER A 209 -6.33 -16.52 0.54
C SER A 209 -6.73 -17.34 1.80
N LEU A 210 -7.43 -16.75 2.78
CA LEU A 210 -7.71 -17.39 4.06
C LEU A 210 -8.46 -18.74 3.95
N PRO A 211 -9.53 -18.89 3.13
CA PRO A 211 -10.26 -20.15 3.08
C PRO A 211 -9.38 -21.31 2.63
N LEU A 212 -8.47 -21.07 1.68
CA LEU A 212 -7.48 -22.07 1.23
C LEU A 212 -6.45 -22.35 2.31
N SER A 213 -6.03 -21.34 3.07
CA SER A 213 -5.19 -21.52 4.25
C SER A 213 -5.86 -22.38 5.33
N LEU A 214 -7.17 -22.22 5.58
CA LEU A 214 -7.91 -23.10 6.52
C LEU A 214 -7.87 -24.57 6.08
N MET A 215 -8.09 -24.82 4.79
CA MET A 215 -7.99 -26.16 4.20
C MET A 215 -6.57 -26.73 4.32
N LEU A 216 -5.55 -25.91 4.05
CA LEU A 216 -4.15 -26.31 4.20
C LEU A 216 -3.82 -26.75 5.64
N PHE A 217 -4.30 -25.99 6.62
CA PHE A 217 -4.10 -26.33 8.03
C PHE A 217 -4.87 -27.60 8.42
N ASP A 218 -6.05 -27.84 7.88
CA ASP A 218 -6.79 -29.09 8.08
C ASP A 218 -6.00 -30.30 7.55
N VAL A 219 -5.47 -30.20 6.32
CA VAL A 219 -4.68 -31.26 5.67
C VAL A 219 -3.39 -31.56 6.42
N CYS A 220 -2.67 -30.53 6.89
CA CYS A 220 -1.36 -30.71 7.52
C CYS A 220 -1.45 -31.00 9.02
N LEU A 221 -2.38 -30.39 9.76
CA LEU A 221 -2.43 -30.46 11.23
C LEU A 221 -3.58 -31.31 11.78
N ARG A 222 -4.64 -31.55 11.00
CA ARG A 222 -5.79 -32.38 11.41
C ARG A 222 -5.95 -33.63 10.55
N ARG A 223 -4.86 -34.06 9.89
CA ARG A 223 -4.84 -35.19 8.96
C ARG A 223 -5.56 -36.44 9.46
N GLN A 224 -5.32 -36.85 10.71
CA GLN A 224 -5.98 -38.04 11.29
C GLN A 224 -7.51 -37.93 11.23
N GLN A 225 -8.06 -36.77 11.57
CA GLN A 225 -9.50 -36.51 11.48
C GLN A 225 -10.02 -36.56 10.03
N VAL A 226 -9.21 -36.14 9.05
CA VAL A 226 -9.54 -36.22 7.63
C VAL A 226 -9.54 -37.67 7.15
N THR A 227 -8.51 -38.44 7.49
CA THR A 227 -8.35 -39.83 7.04
C THR A 227 -9.35 -40.79 7.67
N GLU A 228 -9.79 -40.54 8.91
CA GLU A 228 -10.73 -41.39 9.64
C GLU A 228 -12.18 -41.28 9.13
N GLN A 229 -12.54 -40.19 8.44
CA GLN A 229 -13.93 -39.92 8.03
C GLN A 229 -14.32 -40.52 6.66
N GLY A 230 -13.40 -41.22 5.99
CA GLY A 230 -13.60 -41.70 4.61
C GLY A 230 -13.71 -40.55 3.58
N VAL A 231 -13.89 -40.89 2.30
CA VAL A 231 -13.89 -39.89 1.20
C VAL A 231 -15.00 -38.85 1.36
N ALA A 232 -16.23 -39.27 1.63
CA ALA A 232 -17.37 -38.36 1.77
C ALA A 232 -17.23 -37.42 2.97
N GLY A 233 -16.73 -37.92 4.10
CA GLY A 233 -16.48 -37.09 5.28
C GLY A 233 -15.31 -36.13 5.08
N ALA A 234 -14.23 -36.56 4.41
CA ALA A 234 -13.13 -35.68 4.01
C ALA A 234 -13.59 -34.54 3.11
N ILE A 235 -14.47 -34.80 2.12
CA ILE A 235 -15.06 -33.76 1.27
C ILE A 235 -15.90 -32.77 2.10
N LYS A 236 -16.73 -33.27 3.02
CA LYS A 236 -17.54 -32.43 3.90
C LYS A 236 -16.66 -31.53 4.77
N PHE A 237 -15.64 -32.11 5.39
CA PHE A 237 -14.73 -31.40 6.28
C PHE A 237 -13.88 -30.37 5.52
N LEU A 238 -13.29 -30.72 4.38
CA LEU A 238 -12.39 -29.80 3.66
C LEU A 238 -13.15 -28.72 2.89
N PHE A 239 -14.25 -29.06 2.23
CA PHE A 239 -14.92 -28.14 1.29
C PHE A 239 -16.26 -27.61 1.80
N ILE A 240 -17.17 -28.49 2.25
CA ILE A 240 -18.55 -28.07 2.59
C ILE A 240 -18.55 -27.15 3.82
N GLU A 241 -17.77 -27.48 4.84
CA GLU A 241 -17.61 -26.60 6.01
C GLU A 241 -17.01 -25.25 5.67
N LYS A 242 -16.30 -25.11 4.55
CA LYS A 242 -15.64 -23.86 4.14
C LYS A 242 -16.47 -23.12 3.10
N LEU A 243 -17.63 -23.65 2.72
CA LEU A 243 -18.51 -23.05 1.72
C LEU A 243 -18.90 -21.59 2.06
N PRO A 244 -19.27 -21.22 3.31
CA PRO A 244 -19.55 -19.82 3.63
C PRO A 244 -18.34 -18.91 3.39
N PHE A 245 -17.14 -19.37 3.75
CA PHE A 245 -15.90 -18.63 3.52
C PHE A 245 -15.60 -18.48 2.02
N ILE A 246 -15.77 -19.56 1.24
CA ILE A 246 -15.56 -19.58 -0.21
C ILE A 246 -16.56 -18.64 -0.92
N LEU A 247 -17.83 -18.62 -0.52
CA LEU A 247 -18.82 -17.75 -1.15
C LEU A 247 -18.48 -16.27 -0.93
N ILE A 248 -18.12 -15.88 0.28
CA ILE A 248 -17.68 -14.50 0.57
C ILE A 248 -16.36 -14.17 -0.14
N MET A 249 -15.42 -15.12 -0.21
CA MET A 249 -14.18 -14.97 -0.98
C MET A 249 -14.45 -14.66 -2.45
N LEU A 250 -15.36 -15.40 -3.09
CA LEU A 250 -15.72 -15.18 -4.50
C LEU A 250 -16.39 -13.81 -4.72
N ILE A 251 -17.25 -13.38 -3.80
CA ILE A 251 -17.86 -12.04 -3.85
C ILE A 251 -16.78 -10.96 -3.75
N ALA A 252 -15.86 -11.07 -2.78
CA ALA A 252 -14.78 -10.10 -2.61
C ALA A 252 -13.83 -10.06 -3.82
N MET A 253 -13.54 -11.22 -4.43
CA MET A 253 -12.77 -11.28 -5.68
C MET A 253 -13.49 -10.55 -6.82
N ALA A 254 -14.80 -10.74 -6.98
CA ALA A 254 -15.58 -10.04 -8.00
C ALA A 254 -15.58 -8.51 -7.80
N VAL A 255 -15.76 -8.05 -6.55
CA VAL A 255 -15.67 -6.61 -6.21
C VAL A 255 -14.27 -6.06 -6.51
N THR A 256 -13.22 -6.82 -6.19
CA THR A 256 -11.83 -6.41 -6.46
C THR A 256 -11.57 -6.26 -7.95
N LEU A 257 -12.02 -7.22 -8.77
CA LEU A 257 -11.89 -7.14 -10.22
C LEU A 257 -12.67 -5.97 -10.82
N ALA A 258 -13.86 -5.68 -10.29
CA ALA A 258 -14.70 -4.56 -10.74
C ALA A 258 -14.13 -3.18 -10.34
N THR A 259 -13.37 -3.10 -9.25
CA THR A 259 -12.77 -1.85 -8.76
C THR A 259 -11.39 -1.58 -9.37
N GLN A 260 -10.66 -2.62 -9.79
CA GLN A 260 -9.34 -2.49 -10.43
C GLN A 260 -9.39 -2.36 -11.96
N SER A 261 -10.47 -2.77 -12.63
CA SER A 261 -10.58 -2.70 -14.10
C SER A 261 -10.54 -1.29 -14.69
N ALA A 262 -10.57 -0.25 -13.85
CA ALA A 262 -10.44 1.15 -14.24
C ALA A 262 -8.98 1.60 -14.45
N SER A 263 -7.97 0.75 -14.21
CA SER A 263 -6.57 1.13 -14.38
C SER A 263 -6.09 0.98 -15.84
N GLU A 264 -5.56 2.04 -16.44
CA GLU A 264 -5.12 2.14 -17.85
C GLU A 264 -3.83 1.39 -18.21
N TYR A 265 -3.39 0.41 -17.41
CA TYR A 265 -2.10 -0.26 -17.65
C TYR A 265 -2.15 -1.23 -18.84
N ALA A 266 -1.06 -1.26 -19.60
CA ALA A 266 -0.91 -2.17 -20.73
C ALA A 266 -1.05 -3.63 -20.26
N PRO A 267 -1.83 -4.46 -20.96
CA PRO A 267 -2.02 -5.84 -20.57
C PRO A 267 -0.69 -6.61 -20.64
N VAL A 268 -0.20 -7.06 -19.48
CA VAL A 268 0.98 -7.92 -19.41
C VAL A 268 0.60 -9.31 -19.92
N GLY A 269 1.35 -9.78 -20.93
CA GLY A 269 1.20 -11.14 -21.47
C GLY A 269 1.48 -12.23 -20.44
N PHE A 270 1.05 -13.46 -20.72
CA PHE A 270 1.20 -14.60 -19.81
C PHE A 270 2.66 -14.82 -19.35
N VAL A 271 3.63 -14.69 -20.27
CA VAL A 271 5.06 -14.83 -19.95
C VAL A 271 5.53 -13.77 -18.96
N GLY A 272 5.09 -12.51 -19.12
CA GLY A 272 5.43 -11.43 -18.19
C GLY A 272 4.85 -11.66 -16.80
N ARG A 273 3.60 -12.13 -16.71
CA ARG A 273 2.96 -12.51 -15.43
C ARG A 273 3.72 -13.62 -14.71
N LEU A 274 4.14 -14.65 -15.45
CA LEU A 274 4.96 -15.73 -14.90
C LEU A 274 6.34 -15.22 -14.46
N THR A 275 6.93 -14.28 -15.19
CA THR A 275 8.21 -13.66 -14.85
C THR A 275 8.10 -12.88 -13.54
N PHE A 276 7.06 -12.07 -13.35
CA PHE A 276 6.80 -11.37 -12.08
C PHE A 276 6.58 -12.34 -10.93
N PHE A 277 5.82 -13.42 -11.17
CA PHE A 277 5.59 -14.47 -10.17
C PHE A 277 6.89 -15.11 -9.68
N VAL A 278 7.74 -15.52 -10.62
CA VAL A 278 9.03 -16.14 -10.31
C VAL A 278 9.97 -15.16 -9.61
N ALA A 279 10.10 -13.95 -10.17
CA ALA A 279 10.96 -12.90 -9.61
C ALA A 279 10.51 -12.52 -8.19
N GLY A 280 9.21 -12.50 -7.91
CA GLY A 280 8.67 -12.29 -6.58
C GLY A 280 9.06 -13.41 -5.61
N ILE A 281 8.92 -14.68 -5.98
CA ILE A 281 9.33 -15.82 -5.13
C ILE A 281 10.82 -15.73 -4.80
N GLU A 282 11.67 -15.44 -5.80
CA GLU A 282 13.11 -15.23 -5.62
C GLU A 282 13.37 -14.07 -4.65
N HIS A 283 12.81 -12.89 -4.93
CA HIS A 283 12.99 -11.69 -4.12
C HIS A 283 12.60 -11.91 -2.66
N TYR A 284 11.39 -12.41 -2.41
CA TYR A 284 10.92 -12.56 -1.03
C TYR A 284 11.75 -13.59 -0.24
N ALA A 285 12.20 -14.67 -0.87
CA ALA A 285 13.03 -15.67 -0.21
C ALA A 285 14.44 -15.15 0.11
N ILE A 286 15.05 -14.43 -0.84
CA ILE A 286 16.39 -13.84 -0.66
C ILE A 286 16.32 -12.72 0.39
N SER A 287 15.39 -11.79 0.25
CA SER A 287 15.21 -10.64 1.14
C SER A 287 14.77 -11.05 2.55
N PHE A 288 14.19 -12.24 2.73
CA PHE A 288 13.96 -12.82 4.06
C PHE A 288 15.25 -13.26 4.75
N LEU A 289 16.22 -13.79 4.00
CA LEU A 289 17.51 -14.23 4.56
C LEU A 289 18.51 -13.09 4.68
N LEU A 290 18.51 -12.18 3.70
CA LEU A 290 19.39 -11.02 3.56
C LEU A 290 18.57 -9.78 3.18
N PRO A 291 17.93 -9.11 4.15
CA PRO A 291 17.10 -7.91 3.92
C PRO A 291 17.96 -6.66 3.67
N ILE A 292 18.75 -6.67 2.61
CA ILE A 292 19.61 -5.56 2.16
C ILE A 292 19.13 -5.09 0.78
N GLY A 293 19.28 -3.79 0.48
CA GLY A 293 18.78 -3.22 -0.77
C GLY A 293 17.26 -3.34 -0.91
N LEU A 294 16.54 -3.08 0.19
CA LEU A 294 15.08 -2.99 0.11
C LEU A 294 14.71 -1.61 -0.45
N SER A 295 13.78 -1.59 -1.40
CA SER A 295 13.24 -0.39 -2.02
C SER A 295 11.74 -0.28 -1.77
N PRO A 296 11.21 0.95 -1.59
CA PRO A 296 9.76 1.15 -1.55
C PRO A 296 9.05 0.79 -2.87
N PHE A 297 9.79 0.77 -3.97
CA PHE A 297 9.25 0.50 -5.30
C PHE A 297 10.24 -0.25 -6.18
N TYR A 298 9.79 -1.34 -6.79
CA TYR A 298 10.57 -2.18 -7.70
C TYR A 298 9.98 -2.10 -9.11
N PRO A 299 10.60 -1.37 -10.07
CA PRO A 299 10.04 -1.18 -11.41
C PRO A 299 9.84 -2.50 -12.15
N ALA A 300 8.73 -2.66 -12.87
CA ALA A 300 8.44 -3.86 -13.66
C ALA A 300 9.59 -4.31 -14.58
N ALA A 301 10.38 -3.35 -15.09
CA ALA A 301 11.51 -3.61 -15.98
C ALA A 301 12.66 -4.40 -15.34
N ILE A 302 12.76 -4.46 -14.01
CA ILE A 302 13.80 -5.25 -13.32
C ILE A 302 13.44 -6.74 -13.23
N ALA A 303 12.17 -7.07 -13.46
CA ALA A 303 11.74 -8.45 -13.35
C ALA A 303 12.35 -9.29 -14.46
N GLY A 304 13.13 -10.29 -14.06
CA GLY A 304 13.75 -11.24 -14.96
C GLY A 304 14.02 -12.54 -14.23
N ILE A 305 14.12 -13.63 -14.99
CA ILE A 305 14.55 -14.91 -14.46
C ILE A 305 16.05 -15.01 -14.68
N ASN A 306 16.82 -14.82 -13.62
CA ASN A 306 18.27 -15.00 -13.64
C ASN A 306 18.64 -16.45 -13.19
N GLY A 307 19.92 -16.82 -13.24
CA GLY A 307 20.37 -18.16 -12.83
C GLY A 307 20.11 -18.49 -11.34
N LEU A 308 20.16 -17.49 -10.46
CA LEU A 308 19.84 -17.62 -9.04
C LEU A 308 18.34 -17.85 -8.83
N GLY A 309 17.49 -17.19 -9.61
CA GLY A 309 16.05 -17.40 -9.66
C GLY A 309 15.68 -18.83 -10.05
N VAL A 310 16.32 -19.37 -11.09
CA VAL A 310 16.13 -20.78 -11.47
C VAL A 310 16.54 -21.72 -10.34
N LEU A 311 17.69 -21.49 -9.69
CA LEU A 311 18.13 -22.31 -8.56
C LEU A 311 17.14 -22.23 -7.40
N THR A 312 16.62 -21.04 -7.11
CA THR A 312 15.64 -20.81 -6.04
C THR A 312 14.34 -21.55 -6.33
N LEU A 313 13.85 -21.52 -7.57
CA LEU A 313 12.69 -22.29 -8.00
C LEU A 313 12.91 -23.80 -7.92
N LEU A 314 14.06 -24.30 -8.35
CA LEU A 314 14.38 -25.73 -8.27
C LEU A 314 14.46 -26.19 -6.82
N LEU A 315 15.08 -25.40 -5.95
CA LEU A 315 15.14 -25.69 -4.51
C LEU A 315 13.73 -25.66 -3.91
N PHE A 316 12.96 -24.62 -4.18
CA PHE A 316 11.59 -24.48 -3.68
C PHE A 316 10.70 -25.64 -4.17
N GLY A 317 10.73 -25.93 -5.47
CA GLY A 317 9.94 -26.99 -6.10
C GLY A 317 10.34 -28.39 -5.64
N SER A 318 11.64 -28.66 -5.48
CA SER A 318 12.12 -29.96 -4.96
C SER A 318 11.78 -30.16 -3.48
N LEU A 319 11.90 -29.12 -2.65
CA LEU A 319 11.48 -29.15 -1.26
C LEU A 319 9.97 -29.37 -1.13
N LEU A 320 9.17 -28.68 -1.96
CA LEU A 320 7.72 -28.86 -1.99
C LEU A 320 7.32 -30.27 -2.44
N ALA A 321 7.94 -30.79 -3.51
CA ALA A 321 7.67 -32.14 -3.99
C ALA A 321 8.03 -33.20 -2.92
N TRP A 322 9.19 -33.03 -2.27
CA TRP A 322 9.60 -33.89 -1.16
C TRP A 322 8.64 -33.82 0.02
N SER A 323 8.21 -32.61 0.41
CA SER A 323 7.33 -32.42 1.57
C SER A 323 5.94 -33.00 1.31
N LEU A 324 5.41 -32.86 0.09
CA LEU A 324 4.15 -33.47 -0.33
C LEU A 324 4.24 -35.00 -0.34
N PHE A 325 5.32 -35.57 -0.88
CA PHE A 325 5.55 -37.02 -0.88
C PHE A 325 5.60 -37.61 0.53
N ARG A 326 6.19 -36.89 1.49
CA ARG A 326 6.34 -37.34 2.89
C ARG A 326 5.24 -36.86 3.84
N LEU A 327 4.25 -36.11 3.35
CA LEU A 327 3.24 -35.43 4.17
C LEU A 327 2.51 -36.37 5.14
N ALA A 328 2.24 -37.59 4.69
CA ALA A 328 1.54 -38.61 5.49
C ALA A 328 2.34 -39.14 6.68
N ASN A 329 3.67 -39.15 6.57
CA ASN A 329 4.55 -39.96 7.43
C ASN A 329 5.58 -39.13 8.19
N SER A 330 5.63 -37.82 7.97
CA SER A 330 6.69 -36.96 8.50
C SER A 330 6.15 -35.62 9.01
N ARG A 331 6.41 -35.34 10.28
CA ARG A 331 6.05 -34.07 10.94
C ARG A 331 6.83 -32.89 10.36
N ILE A 332 8.11 -33.09 10.01
CA ILE A 332 8.90 -32.06 9.33
C ILE A 332 8.35 -31.81 7.91
N ALA A 333 7.87 -32.84 7.21
CA ALA A 333 7.24 -32.65 5.90
C ALA A 333 5.91 -31.89 6.00
N GLN A 334 5.12 -32.11 7.06
CA GLN A 334 3.95 -31.29 7.37
C GLN A 334 4.33 -29.83 7.65
N ALA A 335 5.37 -29.59 8.45
CA ALA A 335 5.86 -28.25 8.72
C ALA A 335 6.34 -27.55 7.43
N VAL A 336 7.17 -28.21 6.61
CA VAL A 336 7.66 -27.65 5.35
C VAL A 336 6.51 -27.40 4.37
N SER A 337 5.56 -28.32 4.25
CA SER A 337 4.39 -28.13 3.37
C SER A 337 3.54 -26.96 3.83
N LEU A 338 3.32 -26.81 5.14
CA LEU A 338 2.64 -25.64 5.70
C LEU A 338 3.35 -24.36 5.28
N VAL A 339 4.67 -24.26 5.41
CA VAL A 339 5.41 -23.04 5.06
C VAL A 339 5.33 -22.73 3.58
N LEU A 340 5.69 -23.68 2.72
CA LEU A 340 5.79 -23.44 1.29
C LEU A 340 4.41 -23.21 0.66
N LEU A 341 3.40 -24.01 1.02
CA LEU A 341 2.05 -23.83 0.48
C LEU A 341 1.36 -22.60 1.07
N PHE A 342 1.55 -22.30 2.36
CA PHE A 342 0.98 -21.08 2.94
C PHE A 342 1.57 -19.85 2.28
N PHE A 343 2.89 -19.81 2.06
CA PHE A 343 3.56 -18.76 1.32
C PHE A 343 2.97 -18.57 -0.07
N LEU A 344 2.87 -19.64 -0.87
CA LEU A 344 2.29 -19.56 -2.23
C LEU A 344 0.82 -19.13 -2.22
N LEU A 345 -0.01 -19.71 -1.35
CA LEU A 345 -1.45 -19.43 -1.30
C LEU A 345 -1.75 -18.01 -0.84
N SER A 346 -1.02 -17.52 0.17
CA SER A 346 -1.21 -16.15 0.68
C SER A 346 -0.58 -15.08 -0.21
N LEU A 347 0.47 -15.42 -0.96
CA LEU A 347 1.09 -14.52 -1.94
C LEU A 347 0.28 -14.45 -3.25
N ALA A 348 -0.41 -15.52 -3.65
CA ALA A 348 -1.11 -15.63 -4.92
C ALA A 348 -1.97 -14.41 -5.33
N PRO A 349 -2.72 -13.73 -4.43
CA PRO A 349 -3.50 -12.55 -4.81
C PRO A 349 -2.68 -11.35 -5.28
N VAL A 350 -1.38 -11.29 -4.96
CA VAL A 350 -0.48 -10.16 -5.23
C VAL A 350 0.81 -10.59 -5.94
N SER A 351 0.88 -11.83 -6.40
CA SER A 351 2.10 -12.45 -6.89
C SER A 351 2.48 -12.06 -8.33
N GLY A 352 1.85 -11.02 -8.90
CA GLY A 352 2.06 -10.60 -10.29
C GLY A 352 1.30 -11.43 -11.34
N LEU A 353 0.61 -12.50 -10.95
CA LEU A 353 -0.31 -13.26 -11.83
C LEU A 353 -1.48 -12.40 -12.32
N VAL A 354 -1.92 -11.49 -11.45
CA VAL A 354 -2.76 -10.35 -11.78
C VAL A 354 -1.88 -9.11 -11.53
N PRO A 355 -1.28 -8.53 -12.57
CA PRO A 355 -0.43 -7.35 -12.41
C PRO A 355 -1.25 -6.18 -11.88
N ILE A 356 -0.70 -5.47 -10.90
CA ILE A 356 -1.32 -4.28 -10.31
C ILE A 356 -0.26 -3.19 -10.35
N GLY A 357 -0.48 -2.14 -11.14
CA GLY A 357 0.46 -1.01 -11.24
C GLY A 357 1.74 -1.33 -12.02
N GLU A 358 2.73 -0.45 -11.85
CA GLU A 358 4.01 -0.49 -12.59
C GLU A 358 5.14 -1.23 -11.84
N HIS A 359 4.86 -1.80 -10.67
CA HIS A 359 5.84 -2.56 -9.89
C HIS A 359 5.86 -4.06 -10.23
N ALA A 360 7.05 -4.66 -10.21
CA ALA A 360 7.23 -6.10 -10.37
C ALA A 360 6.71 -6.90 -9.15
N PHE A 361 7.09 -6.44 -7.97
CA PHE A 361 6.77 -6.98 -6.65
C PHE A 361 6.93 -5.86 -5.61
N ALA A 362 6.55 -6.10 -4.36
CA ALA A 362 6.68 -5.11 -3.28
C ALA A 362 6.83 -5.79 -1.92
N ASP A 363 7.67 -5.24 -1.03
CA ASP A 363 7.99 -5.89 0.25
C ASP A 363 6.78 -6.04 1.17
N ARG A 364 5.85 -5.08 1.14
CA ARG A 364 4.53 -5.17 1.81
C ARG A 364 3.77 -6.47 1.51
N TYR A 365 3.90 -7.02 0.30
CA TYR A 365 3.21 -8.26 -0.09
C TYR A 365 3.69 -9.49 0.68
N SER A 366 4.84 -9.40 1.33
CA SER A 366 5.45 -10.47 2.11
C SER A 366 4.94 -10.57 3.57
N TYR A 367 4.16 -9.60 4.04
CA TYR A 367 3.77 -9.46 5.46
C TYR A 367 3.04 -10.68 6.03
N ILE A 368 2.00 -11.19 5.35
CA ILE A 368 1.32 -12.45 5.73
C ILE A 368 2.11 -13.68 5.24
N PRO A 369 2.57 -13.76 3.98
CA PRO A 369 3.21 -14.97 3.45
C PRO A 369 4.45 -15.45 4.22
N LEU A 370 5.25 -14.54 4.77
CA LEU A 370 6.49 -14.91 5.45
C LEU A 370 6.30 -15.52 6.86
N VAL A 371 5.08 -15.47 7.43
CA VAL A 371 4.80 -16.05 8.76
C VAL A 371 5.18 -17.52 8.87
N GLY A 372 5.04 -18.28 7.78
CA GLY A 372 5.50 -19.66 7.72
C GLY A 372 7.00 -19.81 7.99
N PHE A 373 7.83 -18.94 7.44
CA PHE A 373 9.28 -19.00 7.59
C PHE A 373 9.73 -18.70 9.02
N TYR A 374 9.17 -17.67 9.65
CA TYR A 374 9.39 -17.41 11.09
C TYR A 374 8.91 -18.58 11.95
N GLY A 375 7.76 -19.17 11.60
CA GLY A 375 7.22 -20.37 12.24
C GLY A 375 8.13 -21.59 12.11
N MET A 376 8.80 -21.78 10.96
CA MET A 376 9.80 -22.84 10.76
C MET A 376 11.00 -22.66 11.69
N ALA A 377 11.53 -21.44 11.81
CA ALA A 377 12.63 -21.15 12.72
C ALA A 377 12.24 -21.51 14.17
N GLY A 378 11.03 -21.13 14.60
CA GLY A 378 10.49 -21.53 15.90
C GLY A 378 10.33 -23.05 16.06
N TYR A 379 9.80 -23.73 15.04
CA TYR A 379 9.62 -25.19 15.06
C TYR A 379 10.95 -25.94 15.17
N LEU A 380 11.94 -25.57 14.34
CA LEU A 380 13.29 -26.16 14.38
C LEU A 380 13.95 -25.94 15.74
N TRP A 381 13.78 -24.75 16.33
CA TRP A 381 14.26 -24.51 17.68
C TRP A 381 13.58 -25.40 18.72
N ALA A 382 12.25 -25.56 18.65
CA ALA A 382 11.53 -26.44 19.56
C ALA A 382 12.01 -27.90 19.47
N CYS A 383 12.28 -28.39 18.25
CA CYS A 383 12.86 -29.71 18.01
C CYS A 383 14.27 -29.83 18.60
N TRP A 384 15.12 -28.82 18.40
CA TRP A 384 16.49 -28.81 18.94
C TRP A 384 16.51 -28.89 20.47
N GLN A 385 15.61 -28.17 21.14
CA GLN A 385 15.49 -28.19 22.61
C GLN A 385 15.03 -29.54 23.18
N GLN A 386 14.39 -30.41 22.38
CA GLN A 386 14.05 -31.76 22.83
C GLN A 386 15.28 -32.70 22.82
N GLY A 387 16.27 -32.42 21.97
CA GLY A 387 17.47 -33.25 21.81
C GLY A 387 18.68 -32.83 22.62
N VAL A 388 18.73 -31.56 23.08
CA VAL A 388 19.89 -31.00 23.80
C VAL A 388 19.42 -30.18 25.01
N PRO A 389 19.79 -30.55 26.25
CA PRO A 389 19.40 -29.76 27.43
C PRO A 389 20.22 -28.46 27.55
N ARG A 390 19.53 -27.36 27.89
CA ARG A 390 20.04 -26.09 28.48
C ARG A 390 21.30 -25.48 27.82
N ASN A 391 21.32 -25.35 26.49
CA ASN A 391 22.39 -24.61 25.79
C ASN A 391 21.94 -23.17 25.44
N PRO A 392 22.65 -22.11 25.90
CA PRO A 392 22.28 -20.72 25.67
C PRO A 392 22.60 -20.22 24.24
N LEU A 393 23.40 -20.95 23.45
CA LEU A 393 23.88 -20.48 22.16
C LEU A 393 22.76 -20.05 21.20
N PRO A 394 21.63 -20.77 21.04
CA PRO A 394 20.57 -20.32 20.14
C PRO A 394 19.78 -19.12 20.65
N VAL A 395 19.70 -18.92 21.97
CA VAL A 395 19.13 -17.67 22.52
C VAL A 395 20.05 -16.51 22.15
N LEU A 396 21.36 -16.65 22.31
CA LEU A 396 22.33 -15.62 21.92
C LEU A 396 22.29 -15.36 20.41
N ALA A 397 22.28 -16.41 19.58
CA ALA A 397 22.19 -16.30 18.13
C ALA A 397 20.90 -15.60 17.69
N LEU A 398 19.76 -15.93 18.31
CA LEU A 398 18.50 -15.23 18.07
C LEU A 398 18.63 -13.75 18.42
N LEU A 399 19.13 -13.42 19.61
CA LEU A 399 19.26 -12.02 20.05
C LEU A 399 20.17 -11.21 19.13
N VAL A 400 21.30 -11.79 18.69
CA VAL A 400 22.18 -11.17 17.70
C VAL A 400 21.45 -10.96 16.37
N CYS A 401 20.76 -11.99 15.86
CA CYS A 401 19.98 -11.90 14.63
C CYS A 401 18.89 -10.81 14.72
N CYS A 402 18.08 -10.83 15.79
CA CYS A 402 17.06 -9.81 16.05
C CYS A 402 17.66 -8.40 16.16
N THR A 403 18.85 -8.25 16.76
CA THR A 403 19.52 -6.95 16.85
C THR A 403 19.96 -6.44 15.48
N LEU A 404 20.56 -7.31 14.65
CA LEU A 404 20.97 -6.95 13.29
C LEU A 404 19.77 -6.57 12.42
N LEU A 405 18.71 -7.38 12.48
CA LEU A 405 17.45 -7.10 11.77
C LEU A 405 16.81 -5.79 12.27
N ALA A 406 16.75 -5.55 13.58
CA ALA A 406 16.22 -4.31 14.15
C ALA A 406 17.01 -3.08 13.71
N VAL A 407 18.35 -3.17 13.65
CA VAL A 407 19.20 -2.08 13.14
C VAL A 407 18.93 -1.82 11.66
N GLN A 408 18.78 -2.88 10.86
CA GLN A 408 18.46 -2.75 9.45
C GLN A 408 17.05 -2.16 9.23
N SER A 409 16.07 -2.55 10.06
CA SER A 409 14.73 -1.96 10.06
C SER A 409 14.76 -0.48 10.42
N ALA A 410 15.54 -0.10 11.43
CA ALA A 410 15.70 1.30 11.84
C ALA A 410 16.32 2.16 10.74
N ARG A 411 17.26 1.61 9.95
CA ARG A 411 17.85 2.28 8.77
C ARG A 411 16.84 2.40 7.64
N TYR A 412 16.19 1.30 7.26
CA TYR A 412 15.27 1.30 6.12
C TYR A 412 14.05 2.20 6.38
N LYS A 413 13.60 2.30 7.63
CA LYS A 413 12.53 3.23 8.04
C LYS A 413 12.82 4.68 7.64
N GLN A 414 14.08 5.12 7.61
CA GLN A 414 14.44 6.50 7.25
C GLN A 414 14.10 6.85 5.79
N VAL A 415 14.01 5.85 4.91
CA VAL A 415 13.53 6.05 3.52
C VAL A 415 12.08 6.58 3.51
N TRP A 416 11.30 6.30 4.55
CA TRP A 416 9.90 6.70 4.68
C TRP A 416 9.75 7.99 5.51
N ARG A 417 10.77 8.84 5.54
CA ARG A 417 10.81 10.10 6.29
C ARG A 417 10.00 11.20 5.62
N ASN A 418 10.33 11.55 4.39
CA ASN A 418 9.67 12.60 3.62
C ASN A 418 9.72 12.22 2.13
N ASP A 419 9.06 13.03 1.30
CA ASP A 419 8.98 12.78 -0.14
C ASP A 419 10.37 12.72 -0.80
N LEU A 420 11.32 13.57 -0.39
CA LEU A 420 12.65 13.60 -0.99
C LEU A 420 13.43 12.31 -0.72
N ASP A 421 13.55 11.90 0.55
CA ASP A 421 14.28 10.67 0.93
C ASP A 421 13.65 9.42 0.29
N PHE A 422 12.32 9.40 0.22
CA PHE A 422 11.56 8.31 -0.38
C PHE A 422 11.86 8.17 -1.87
N TRP A 423 11.67 9.25 -2.63
CA TRP A 423 11.82 9.22 -4.08
C TRP A 423 13.29 9.16 -4.52
N SER A 424 14.21 9.81 -3.79
CA SER A 424 15.63 9.76 -4.11
C SER A 424 16.19 8.34 -3.98
N THR A 425 15.80 7.61 -2.93
CA THR A 425 16.22 6.22 -2.73
C THR A 425 15.84 5.33 -3.92
N ILE A 426 14.58 5.44 -4.39
CA ILE A 426 14.12 4.66 -5.56
C ILE A 426 14.91 5.03 -6.82
N VAL A 427 15.14 6.33 -7.04
CA VAL A 427 15.82 6.85 -8.24
C VAL A 427 17.32 6.56 -8.25
N GLU A 428 17.96 6.48 -7.08
CA GLU A 428 19.34 6.06 -6.91
C GLU A 428 19.51 4.56 -7.20
N GLU A 429 18.55 3.74 -6.76
CA GLU A 429 18.58 2.30 -6.99
C GLU A 429 18.21 1.92 -8.44
N PHE A 430 17.26 2.63 -9.04
CA PHE A 430 16.75 2.33 -10.39
C PHE A 430 16.84 3.53 -11.33
N PRO A 431 18.06 3.93 -11.74
CA PRO A 431 18.25 5.22 -12.37
C PRO A 431 17.68 5.35 -13.79
N THR A 432 17.45 4.24 -14.48
CA THR A 432 16.98 4.24 -15.88
C THR A 432 15.67 3.50 -16.07
N GLN A 433 15.15 2.84 -15.04
CA GLN A 433 13.97 1.98 -15.10
C GLN A 433 12.72 2.65 -14.49
N ALA A 434 12.87 3.79 -13.83
CA ALA A 434 11.87 4.38 -12.94
C ALA A 434 11.43 5.79 -13.38
N ALA A 435 10.80 5.93 -14.56
CA ALA A 435 10.32 7.24 -15.05
C ALA A 435 9.36 7.93 -14.07
N MET A 436 8.31 7.25 -13.62
CA MET A 436 7.36 7.80 -12.65
C MET A 436 8.01 8.19 -11.32
N PRO A 437 8.90 7.37 -10.71
CA PRO A 437 9.65 7.82 -9.53
C PRO A 437 10.57 9.03 -9.77
N ILE A 438 11.17 9.16 -10.96
CA ILE A 438 11.97 10.35 -11.31
C ILE A 438 11.07 11.60 -11.36
N ASP A 439 9.86 11.49 -11.93
CA ASP A 439 8.89 12.59 -11.96
C ASP A 439 8.44 13.01 -10.56
N ASN A 440 8.16 12.04 -9.69
CA ASN A 440 7.75 12.34 -8.32
C ASN A 440 8.88 12.88 -7.46
N LEU A 441 10.14 12.47 -7.71
CA LEU A 441 11.31 13.14 -7.14
C LEU A 441 11.39 14.60 -7.60
N ALA A 442 11.17 14.87 -8.90
CA ALA A 442 11.16 16.22 -9.44
C ALA A 442 10.05 17.08 -8.80
N ASN A 443 8.85 16.52 -8.62
CA ASN A 443 7.74 17.17 -7.91
C ASN A 443 8.15 17.51 -6.46
N ALA A 444 8.77 16.57 -5.74
CA ALA A 444 9.22 16.77 -4.36
C ALA A 444 10.31 17.86 -4.28
N GLN A 445 11.27 17.87 -5.21
CA GLN A 445 12.30 18.91 -5.32
C GLN A 445 11.70 20.29 -5.58
N ALA A 446 10.71 20.38 -6.47
CA ALA A 446 10.01 21.62 -6.79
C ALA A 446 9.23 22.17 -5.58
N VAL A 447 8.55 21.30 -4.82
CA VAL A 447 7.86 21.68 -3.58
C VAL A 447 8.85 22.17 -2.52
N ALA A 448 10.04 21.58 -2.45
CA ALA A 448 11.12 22.03 -1.57
C ALA A 448 11.81 23.33 -2.07
N GLY A 449 11.44 23.85 -3.24
CA GLY A 449 12.00 25.06 -3.84
C GLY A 449 13.33 24.85 -4.58
N ASP A 450 13.80 23.61 -4.73
CA ASP A 450 15.02 23.27 -5.48
C ASP A 450 14.69 23.09 -6.97
N TYR A 451 14.33 24.20 -7.63
CA TYR A 451 13.88 24.20 -9.02
C TYR A 451 14.94 23.71 -9.99
N GLU A 452 16.23 23.96 -9.73
CA GLU A 452 17.32 23.52 -10.60
C GLU A 452 17.44 22.00 -10.62
N ARG A 453 17.38 21.34 -9.44
CA ARG A 453 17.35 19.86 -9.40
C ARG A 453 16.06 19.31 -9.99
N ALA A 454 14.91 19.94 -9.73
CA ALA A 454 13.64 19.53 -10.30
C ALA A 454 13.66 19.55 -11.84
N ILE A 455 14.20 20.62 -12.44
CA ILE A 455 14.40 20.74 -13.90
C ILE A 455 15.27 19.60 -14.42
N SER A 456 16.40 19.32 -13.77
CA SER A 456 17.28 18.22 -14.16
C SER A 456 16.56 16.86 -14.08
N SER A 457 15.77 16.63 -13.02
CA SER A 457 15.02 15.40 -12.83
C SER A 457 13.93 15.23 -13.91
N TYR A 458 13.14 16.25 -14.24
CA TYR A 458 12.16 16.15 -15.33
C TYR A 458 12.83 15.91 -16.69
N ARG A 459 13.93 16.61 -17.00
CA ARG A 459 14.68 16.36 -18.25
C ARG A 459 15.17 14.91 -18.34
N ARG A 460 15.60 14.34 -17.22
CA ARG A 460 15.97 12.93 -17.14
C ARG A 460 14.77 12.00 -17.32
N SER A 461 13.63 12.30 -16.70
CA SER A 461 12.40 11.51 -16.89
C SER A 461 11.94 11.50 -18.34
N ILE A 462 11.93 12.67 -18.98
CA ILE A 462 11.66 12.85 -20.42
C ILE A 462 12.61 11.99 -21.26
N ALA A 463 13.90 11.91 -20.92
CA ALA A 463 14.85 11.07 -21.63
C ALA A 463 14.59 9.57 -21.47
N VAL A 464 14.08 9.14 -20.30
CA VAL A 464 13.74 7.73 -20.04
C VAL A 464 12.43 7.33 -20.73
N GLN A 465 11.41 8.19 -20.67
CA GLN A 465 10.10 7.92 -21.28
C GLN A 465 9.55 9.14 -22.04
N PRO A 466 10.02 9.38 -23.28
CA PRO A 466 9.68 10.60 -24.04
C PRO A 466 8.20 10.75 -24.37
N SER A 467 7.44 9.65 -24.36
CA SER A 467 6.01 9.64 -24.71
C SER A 467 5.09 10.10 -23.58
N GLN A 468 5.57 10.28 -22.35
CA GLN A 468 4.72 10.75 -21.25
C GLN A 468 4.55 12.27 -21.32
N ALA A 469 3.31 12.76 -21.28
CA ALA A 469 3.02 14.18 -21.40
C ALA A 469 3.28 14.98 -20.11
N LEU A 470 3.03 14.38 -18.95
CA LEU A 470 3.07 15.05 -17.65
C LEU A 470 4.44 15.69 -17.30
N PRO A 471 5.59 15.05 -17.58
CA PRO A 471 6.90 15.65 -17.29
C PRO A 471 7.16 16.95 -18.04
N TYR A 472 6.73 17.06 -19.31
CA TYR A 472 6.84 18.29 -20.10
C TYR A 472 5.97 19.40 -19.52
N ILE A 473 4.73 19.07 -19.11
CA ILE A 473 3.79 20.01 -18.52
C ILE A 473 4.33 20.56 -17.19
N ASN A 474 4.82 19.67 -16.32
CA ASN A 474 5.35 20.08 -15.02
C ASN A 474 6.65 20.89 -15.15
N LEU A 475 7.54 20.49 -16.07
CA LEU A 475 8.76 21.24 -16.38
C LEU A 475 8.43 22.63 -16.94
N ALA A 476 7.46 22.74 -17.84
CA ALA A 476 6.99 24.03 -18.34
C ALA A 476 6.41 24.90 -17.22
N GLY A 477 5.65 24.32 -16.29
CA GLY A 477 5.14 25.01 -15.11
C GLY A 477 6.24 25.59 -14.21
N ILE A 478 7.38 24.89 -14.05
CA ILE A 478 8.54 25.45 -13.34
C ILE A 478 9.16 26.60 -14.12
N TYR A 479 9.28 26.48 -15.44
CA TYR A 479 9.79 27.57 -16.27
C TYR A 479 8.89 28.81 -16.20
N ASP A 480 7.57 28.65 -16.28
CA ASP A 480 6.63 29.77 -16.12
C ASP A 480 6.75 30.41 -14.74
N PHE A 481 6.85 29.60 -13.68
CA PHE A 481 7.03 30.10 -12.31
C PHE A 481 8.35 30.86 -12.11
N THR A 482 9.37 30.56 -12.93
CA THR A 482 10.68 31.20 -12.89
C THR A 482 10.86 32.27 -13.98
N ASP A 483 9.76 32.78 -14.54
CA ASP A 483 9.71 33.81 -15.59
C ASP A 483 10.48 33.46 -16.87
N LYS A 484 10.57 32.15 -17.18
CA LYS A 484 11.26 31.56 -18.34
C LYS A 484 10.26 31.08 -19.40
N SER A 485 9.33 31.95 -19.80
CA SER A 485 8.21 31.59 -20.69
C SER A 485 8.63 31.07 -22.08
N GLU A 486 9.81 31.45 -22.59
CA GLU A 486 10.33 30.88 -23.85
C GLU A 486 10.71 29.41 -23.69
N GLN A 487 11.38 29.06 -22.59
CA GLN A 487 11.74 27.69 -22.27
C GLN A 487 10.49 26.84 -21.99
N ALA A 488 9.49 27.40 -21.32
CA ALA A 488 8.21 26.72 -21.09
C ALA A 488 7.54 26.31 -22.40
N LEU A 489 7.38 27.26 -23.35
CA LEU A 489 6.80 26.98 -24.65
C LEU A 489 7.63 25.98 -25.47
N ALA A 490 8.97 26.09 -25.42
CA ALA A 490 9.85 25.15 -26.11
C ALA A 490 9.65 23.71 -25.62
N VAL A 491 9.62 23.48 -24.30
CA VAL A 491 9.39 22.16 -23.71
C VAL A 491 8.01 21.60 -24.05
N LEU A 492 6.98 22.44 -24.01
CA LEU A 492 5.62 22.02 -24.40
C LEU A 492 5.57 21.59 -25.88
N ASN A 493 6.24 22.33 -26.76
CA ASN A 493 6.35 21.98 -28.18
C ASN A 493 7.16 20.69 -28.41
N GLU A 494 8.22 20.42 -27.63
CA GLU A 494 8.93 19.14 -27.65
C GLU A 494 7.98 17.97 -27.34
N GLY A 495 7.19 18.08 -26.26
CA GLY A 495 6.21 17.06 -25.90
C GLY A 495 5.10 16.89 -26.95
N LEU A 496 4.63 17.99 -27.54
CA LEU A 496 3.61 17.97 -28.57
C LEU A 496 4.12 17.38 -29.90
N ALA A 497 5.41 17.54 -30.22
CA ALA A 497 6.01 16.89 -31.38
C ALA A 497 5.99 15.36 -31.29
N ILE A 498 6.07 14.82 -30.07
CA ILE A 498 6.00 13.37 -29.81
C ILE A 498 4.55 12.91 -29.72
N ASN A 499 3.69 13.67 -29.04
CA ASN A 499 2.28 13.35 -28.83
C ASN A 499 1.36 14.48 -29.35
N PRO A 500 1.15 14.59 -30.67
CA PRO A 500 0.47 15.73 -31.28
C PRO A 500 -1.02 15.85 -30.93
N ASP A 501 -1.64 14.76 -30.46
CA ASP A 501 -3.04 14.70 -30.04
C ASP A 501 -3.22 14.61 -28.51
N ASN A 502 -2.16 14.80 -27.72
CA ASN A 502 -2.33 14.83 -26.28
C ASN A 502 -3.05 16.13 -25.85
N THR A 503 -4.29 16.01 -25.40
CA THR A 503 -5.12 17.17 -25.04
C THR A 503 -4.48 18.04 -23.95
N ALA A 504 -3.82 17.45 -22.96
CA ALA A 504 -3.21 18.23 -21.88
C ALA A 504 -2.04 19.08 -22.40
N LEU A 505 -1.20 18.54 -23.29
CA LEU A 505 -0.13 19.30 -23.95
C LEU A 505 -0.69 20.39 -24.87
N LEU A 506 -1.70 20.08 -25.69
CA LEU A 506 -2.36 21.07 -26.56
C LEU A 506 -2.91 22.24 -25.74
N SER A 507 -3.58 21.95 -24.62
CA SER A 507 -4.18 22.98 -23.74
C SER A 507 -3.14 23.83 -23.04
N ARG A 508 -2.06 23.21 -22.53
CA ARG A 508 -0.96 23.94 -21.87
C ARG A 508 -0.17 24.79 -22.86
N THR A 509 0.11 24.27 -24.06
CA THR A 509 0.77 25.02 -25.14
C THR A 509 -0.10 26.19 -25.60
N GLY A 510 -1.40 25.94 -25.81
CA GLY A 510 -2.37 26.98 -26.17
C GLY A 510 -2.42 28.10 -25.14
N ARG A 511 -2.42 27.77 -23.84
CA ARG A 511 -2.37 28.76 -22.75
C ARG A 511 -1.11 29.62 -22.80
N ALA A 512 0.06 29.00 -22.93
CA ALA A 512 1.32 29.73 -23.05
C ALA A 512 1.32 30.71 -24.24
N LEU A 513 0.71 30.32 -25.37
CA LEU A 513 0.55 31.20 -26.53
C LEU A 513 -0.45 32.36 -26.27
N VAL A 514 -1.54 32.11 -25.53
CA VAL A 514 -2.48 33.17 -25.12
C VAL A 514 -1.77 34.23 -24.27
N GLU A 515 -0.96 33.79 -23.30
CA GLU A 515 -0.23 34.69 -22.40
C GLU A 515 0.81 35.54 -23.16
N ARG A 516 1.40 34.99 -24.22
CA ARG A 516 2.30 35.70 -25.15
C ARG A 516 1.57 36.59 -26.17
N GLY A 517 0.24 36.54 -26.24
CA GLY A 517 -0.56 37.30 -27.22
C GLY A 517 -0.61 36.68 -28.63
N GLU A 518 -0.12 35.46 -28.81
CA GLU A 518 -0.11 34.73 -30.08
C GLU A 518 -1.47 34.03 -30.32
N LEU A 519 -2.54 34.83 -30.34
CA LEU A 519 -3.92 34.35 -30.24
C LEU A 519 -4.35 33.42 -31.39
N ASN A 520 -3.86 33.64 -32.61
CA ASN A 520 -4.20 32.80 -33.76
C ASN A 520 -3.63 31.38 -33.63
N ALA A 521 -2.37 31.26 -33.18
CA ALA A 521 -1.74 29.97 -32.97
C ALA A 521 -2.38 29.24 -31.78
N ALA A 522 -2.67 29.97 -30.69
CA ALA A 522 -3.42 29.43 -29.56
C ALA A 522 -4.80 28.89 -29.97
N GLN A 523 -5.53 29.60 -30.83
CA GLN A 523 -6.85 29.19 -31.30
C GLN A 523 -6.82 27.83 -31.99
N VAL A 524 -5.85 27.60 -32.89
CA VAL A 524 -5.71 26.31 -33.59
C VAL A 524 -5.49 25.16 -32.60
N LEU A 525 -4.60 25.33 -31.62
CA LEU A 525 -4.30 24.27 -30.65
C LEU A 525 -5.49 23.99 -29.71
N LEU A 526 -6.16 25.06 -29.24
CA LEU A 526 -7.27 24.93 -28.29
C LEU A 526 -8.55 24.40 -28.95
N GLU A 527 -8.82 24.73 -30.21
CA GLU A 527 -9.90 24.11 -30.99
C GLU A 527 -9.66 22.62 -31.18
N ARG A 528 -8.41 22.21 -31.49
CA ARG A 528 -8.04 20.80 -31.57
C ARG A 528 -8.22 20.10 -30.22
N ALA A 529 -7.75 20.70 -29.13
CA ALA A 529 -7.92 20.14 -27.78
C ALA A 529 -9.40 19.96 -27.41
N LEU A 530 -10.25 20.95 -27.69
CA LEU A 530 -11.71 20.87 -27.45
C LEU A 530 -12.37 19.80 -28.32
N SER A 531 -11.89 19.57 -29.54
CA SER A 531 -12.41 18.52 -30.42
C SER A 531 -12.10 17.11 -29.91
N LEU A 532 -10.95 16.93 -29.27
CA LEU A 532 -10.49 15.65 -28.74
C LEU A 532 -11.10 15.34 -27.36
N ASN A 533 -11.17 16.35 -26.50
CA ASN A 533 -11.82 16.25 -25.20
C ASN A 533 -12.51 17.59 -24.85
N PRO A 534 -13.83 17.69 -25.10
CA PRO A 534 -14.58 18.93 -24.93
C PRO A 534 -14.68 19.44 -23.50
N ASP A 535 -14.52 18.55 -22.51
CA ASP A 535 -14.83 18.85 -21.10
C ASP A 535 -13.58 18.83 -20.20
N LEU A 536 -12.38 18.74 -20.78
CA LEU A 536 -11.14 18.82 -20.02
C LEU A 536 -11.02 20.22 -19.36
N PRO A 537 -10.97 20.31 -18.01
CA PRO A 537 -10.99 21.60 -17.31
C PRO A 537 -9.86 22.56 -17.72
N ASP A 538 -8.67 22.02 -17.95
CA ASP A 538 -7.51 22.79 -18.41
C ASP A 538 -7.72 23.38 -19.81
N THR A 539 -8.42 22.68 -20.70
CA THR A 539 -8.78 23.16 -22.05
C THR A 539 -9.80 24.29 -21.95
N LEU A 540 -10.86 24.08 -21.16
CA LEU A 540 -11.92 25.07 -20.96
C LEU A 540 -11.37 26.38 -20.39
N LEU A 541 -10.51 26.29 -19.37
CA LEU A 541 -9.83 27.45 -18.81
C LEU A 541 -8.99 28.19 -19.88
N SER A 542 -8.16 27.46 -20.61
CA SER A 542 -7.26 28.05 -21.62
C SER A 542 -8.02 28.66 -22.80
N ALA A 543 -9.12 28.03 -23.25
CA ALA A 543 -10.01 28.56 -24.29
C ALA A 543 -10.79 29.80 -23.82
N GLY A 544 -11.24 29.81 -22.56
CA GLY A 544 -11.84 30.97 -21.94
C GLY A 544 -10.88 32.17 -21.91
N MET A 545 -9.63 31.94 -21.49
CA MET A 545 -8.56 32.97 -21.51
C MET A 545 -8.29 33.48 -22.94
N LEU A 546 -8.26 32.60 -23.94
CA LEU A 546 -8.12 32.99 -25.35
C LEU A 546 -9.25 33.92 -25.79
N HIS A 547 -10.51 33.55 -25.50
CA HIS A 547 -11.67 34.37 -25.87
C HIS A 547 -11.64 35.72 -25.17
N GLN A 548 -11.28 35.76 -23.88
CA GLN A 548 -11.14 36.99 -23.11
C GLN A 548 -10.08 37.91 -23.72
N ARG A 549 -8.88 37.39 -24.01
CA ARG A 549 -7.78 38.16 -24.64
C ARG A 549 -8.12 38.61 -26.07
N ALA A 550 -8.93 37.85 -26.79
CA ALA A 550 -9.44 38.21 -28.12
C ALA A 550 -10.64 39.19 -28.08
N GLY A 551 -11.08 39.64 -26.91
CA GLY A 551 -12.24 40.55 -26.76
C GLY A 551 -13.61 39.89 -26.95
N ARG A 552 -13.66 38.55 -27.09
CA ARG A 552 -14.90 37.77 -27.24
C ARG A 552 -15.48 37.41 -25.87
N LEU A 553 -15.87 38.43 -25.11
CA LEU A 553 -16.21 38.30 -23.68
C LEU A 553 -17.37 37.34 -23.39
N GLU A 554 -18.43 37.36 -24.21
CA GLU A 554 -19.58 36.43 -24.03
C GLU A 554 -19.17 34.97 -24.22
N ALA A 555 -18.35 34.69 -25.25
CA ALA A 555 -17.84 33.35 -25.49
C ALA A 555 -16.90 32.89 -24.35
N ALA A 556 -16.10 33.81 -23.81
CA ALA A 556 -15.24 33.52 -22.65
C ALA A 556 -16.08 33.11 -21.43
N LEU A 557 -17.13 33.86 -21.09
CA LEU A 557 -18.03 33.53 -19.98
C LEU A 557 -18.69 32.15 -20.15
N GLN A 558 -19.20 31.84 -21.34
CA GLN A 558 -19.83 30.55 -21.63
C GLN A 558 -18.86 29.37 -21.45
N VAL A 559 -17.62 29.50 -21.92
CA VAL A 559 -16.62 28.43 -21.85
C VAL A 559 -16.09 28.27 -20.42
N LEU A 560 -15.78 29.37 -19.73
CA LEU A 560 -15.28 29.34 -18.35
C LEU A 560 -16.31 28.76 -17.37
N ALA A 561 -17.60 29.04 -17.56
CA ALA A 561 -18.68 28.51 -16.72
C ALA A 561 -18.82 26.97 -16.80
N ARG A 562 -18.27 26.33 -17.84
CA ARG A 562 -18.26 24.87 -17.97
C ARG A 562 -17.18 24.19 -17.11
N VAL A 563 -16.24 24.95 -16.54
CA VAL A 563 -15.19 24.38 -15.67
C VAL A 563 -15.84 23.84 -14.39
N PRO A 564 -15.75 22.52 -14.09
CA PRO A 564 -16.48 21.93 -12.98
C PRO A 564 -16.05 22.45 -11.60
N PRO A 565 -16.96 22.68 -10.64
CA PRO A 565 -16.62 23.17 -9.30
C PRO A 565 -15.68 22.29 -8.49
N SER A 566 -15.61 21.00 -8.81
CA SER A 566 -14.73 20.02 -8.15
C SER A 566 -13.28 20.08 -8.62
N MET A 567 -12.97 20.86 -9.66
CA MET A 567 -11.65 20.87 -10.31
C MET A 567 -10.79 22.06 -9.85
N PRO A 568 -9.46 21.90 -9.70
CA PRO A 568 -8.57 22.98 -9.30
C PRO A 568 -8.64 24.23 -10.18
N GLN A 569 -8.91 24.05 -11.48
CA GLN A 569 -9.05 25.11 -12.47
C GLN A 569 -10.25 26.03 -12.22
N HIS A 570 -11.24 25.58 -11.43
CA HIS A 570 -12.48 26.34 -11.21
C HIS A 570 -12.23 27.69 -10.54
N TYR A 571 -11.28 27.76 -9.61
CA TYR A 571 -10.92 29.03 -8.98
C TYR A 571 -10.39 30.04 -10.00
N GLN A 572 -9.44 29.62 -10.84
CA GLN A 572 -8.86 30.46 -11.89
C GLN A 572 -9.91 30.86 -12.94
N ALA A 573 -10.80 29.95 -13.32
CA ALA A 573 -11.89 30.25 -14.24
C ALA A 573 -12.82 31.33 -13.69
N ASN A 574 -13.17 31.25 -12.40
CA ASN A 574 -14.01 32.25 -11.73
C ASN A 574 -13.30 33.60 -11.56
N LEU A 575 -11.97 33.63 -11.38
CA LEU A 575 -11.22 34.89 -11.40
C LEU A 575 -11.36 35.60 -12.76
N HIS A 576 -11.20 34.87 -13.87
CA HIS A 576 -11.40 35.43 -15.21
C HIS A 576 -12.84 35.85 -15.46
N ILE A 577 -13.83 35.09 -14.99
CA ILE A 577 -15.25 35.51 -15.04
C ILE A 577 -15.44 36.83 -14.29
N LEU A 578 -14.90 36.94 -13.07
CA LEU A 578 -14.99 38.16 -12.26
C LEU A 578 -14.35 39.36 -12.97
N GLU A 579 -13.14 39.20 -13.52
CA GLU A 579 -12.46 40.23 -14.30
C GLU A 579 -13.31 40.71 -15.49
N ILE A 580 -13.92 39.77 -16.24
CA ILE A 580 -14.79 40.11 -17.37
C ILE A 580 -16.01 40.90 -16.89
N LEU A 581 -16.70 40.43 -15.85
CA LEU A 581 -17.90 41.11 -15.31
C LEU A 581 -17.57 42.52 -14.80
N MET A 582 -16.42 42.69 -14.14
CA MET A 582 -15.92 43.99 -13.71
C MET A 582 -15.63 44.92 -14.89
N SER A 583 -14.98 44.41 -15.94
CA SER A 583 -14.66 45.20 -17.15
C SER A 583 -15.92 45.68 -17.88
N GLN A 584 -17.03 44.93 -17.78
CA GLN A 584 -18.32 45.28 -18.36
C GLN A 584 -19.22 46.09 -17.42
N GLN A 585 -18.76 46.42 -16.20
CA GLN A 585 -19.55 47.06 -15.16
C GLN A 585 -20.87 46.31 -14.87
N SER A 586 -20.83 44.98 -14.98
CA SER A 586 -21.99 44.13 -14.77
C SER A 586 -22.44 44.13 -13.31
N GLU A 587 -23.75 44.17 -13.09
CA GLU A 587 -24.34 44.04 -11.74
C GLU A 587 -24.03 42.69 -11.07
N PHE A 588 -23.71 41.66 -11.86
CA PHE A 588 -23.35 40.33 -11.37
C PHE A 588 -21.93 40.23 -10.81
N ALA A 589 -21.06 41.22 -11.07
CA ALA A 589 -19.66 41.18 -10.61
C ALA A 589 -19.56 41.08 -9.07
N VAL A 590 -20.42 41.79 -8.35
CA VAL A 590 -20.44 41.75 -6.88
C VAL A 590 -20.94 40.41 -6.37
N ALA A 591 -21.97 39.83 -6.99
CA ALA A 591 -22.50 38.52 -6.61
C ALA A 591 -21.43 37.42 -6.79
N GLN A 592 -20.73 37.46 -7.92
CA GLN A 592 -19.63 36.55 -8.22
C GLN A 592 -18.49 36.66 -7.20
N LEU A 593 -18.07 37.89 -6.87
CA LEU A 593 -17.05 38.14 -5.84
C LEU A 593 -17.48 37.57 -4.48
N MET A 594 -18.72 37.81 -4.05
CA MET A 594 -19.22 37.29 -2.78
C MET A 594 -19.26 35.76 -2.75
N GLU A 595 -19.64 35.12 -3.85
CA GLU A 595 -19.61 33.66 -3.98
C GLU A 595 -18.18 33.13 -3.87
N MET A 596 -17.23 33.74 -4.58
CA MET A 596 -15.82 33.35 -4.50
C MET A 596 -15.24 33.52 -3.08
N VAL A 597 -15.51 34.64 -2.42
CA VAL A 597 -15.06 34.86 -1.03
C VAL A 597 -15.71 33.85 -0.07
N LYS A 598 -16.98 33.49 -0.29
CA LYS A 598 -17.67 32.47 0.51
C LYS A 598 -17.06 31.08 0.34
N VAL A 599 -16.67 30.71 -0.88
CA VAL A 599 -16.15 29.38 -1.21
C VAL A 599 -14.66 29.26 -0.90
N TYR A 600 -13.86 30.28 -1.21
CA TYR A 600 -12.40 30.23 -1.18
C TYR A 600 -11.76 31.07 -0.06
N GLY A 601 -12.54 31.88 0.65
CA GLY A 601 -12.02 32.83 1.65
C GLY A 601 -11.49 34.12 1.03
N ALA A 602 -10.90 34.98 1.86
CA ALA A 602 -10.24 36.21 1.41
C ALA A 602 -8.85 35.87 0.85
N THR A 603 -8.61 36.21 -0.41
CA THR A 603 -7.30 36.09 -1.07
C THR A 603 -6.86 37.47 -1.57
N PRO A 604 -5.54 37.71 -1.75
CA PRO A 604 -5.06 39.00 -2.25
C PRO A 604 -5.73 39.45 -3.55
N GLN A 605 -6.03 38.51 -4.45
CA GLN A 605 -6.71 38.80 -5.72
C GLN A 605 -8.17 39.22 -5.49
N LEU A 606 -8.89 38.54 -4.60
CA LEU A 606 -10.28 38.87 -4.28
C LEU A 606 -10.37 40.19 -3.49
N ASP A 607 -9.40 40.47 -2.62
CA ASP A 607 -9.32 41.75 -1.90
C ASP A 607 -9.04 42.92 -2.85
N GLN A 608 -8.19 42.72 -3.86
CA GLN A 608 -7.96 43.71 -4.90
C GLN A 608 -9.23 43.96 -5.73
N ALA A 609 -9.91 42.89 -6.16
CA ALA A 609 -11.18 42.99 -6.89
C ALA A 609 -12.25 43.72 -6.06
N ARG A 610 -12.29 43.43 -4.75
CA ARG A 610 -13.16 44.07 -3.77
C ARG A 610 -12.91 45.58 -3.68
N GLN A 611 -11.65 46.00 -3.58
CA GLN A 611 -11.27 47.42 -3.57
C GLN A 611 -11.70 48.14 -4.87
N LEU A 612 -11.51 47.50 -6.02
CA LEU A 612 -11.89 48.06 -7.33
C LEU A 612 -13.42 48.21 -7.48
N LEU A 613 -14.20 47.34 -6.84
CA LEU A 613 -15.67 47.40 -6.82
C LEU A 613 -16.22 48.34 -5.73
N GLY A 614 -15.37 48.92 -4.88
CA GLY A 614 -15.76 49.88 -3.85
C GLY A 614 -16.61 49.30 -2.71
N ARG A 615 -16.42 48.02 -2.34
CA ARG A 615 -17.22 47.31 -1.32
C ARG A 615 -16.37 46.55 -0.31
#